data_AF-A0AAW6EE98-F1
#
_entry.id   AF-A0AAW6EE98-F1
#
_cell.length_a   1.000
_cell.length_b   1.000
_cell.length_c   1.000
_cell.angle_alpha   90.00
_cell.angle_beta   90.00
_cell.angle_gamma   90.00
#
_symmetry.space_group_name_H-M   'P 1'
#
loop_
_entity.id
_entity.type
_entity.pdbx_description
1 polymer ?
#
loop_
_entity_poly.entity_id
_entity_poly.type
_entity_poly.pdbx_seq_one_letter_code
_entity_poly.pdbx_strand_id
1 'polypeptide(L)'
;MGKFFYTHFGDDVPRHIEDEYNKLRRKEMWIEEKEADFRAYSVDYDELVTVIADPSTLPINEIAAEKEALFQSRLDFLPVAMEMLRAEFPEGYALIKDYFYSTNKVTLMYLASKYGLTKNMVRYRLRLAKEKLKEYIILHENE
;
A
#
# COMPACT_ATOMS: atom_id res chain seq x y z
N MET A 1 14.88 -12.37 -17.99
CA MET A 1 16.10 -11.67 -17.51
C MET A 1 17.23 -11.95 -18.48
N GLY A 2 17.60 -10.96 -19.29
CA GLY A 2 18.74 -11.09 -20.19
C GLY A 2 20.05 -11.06 -19.41
N LYS A 3 21.02 -11.92 -19.75
CA LYS A 3 22.36 -11.85 -19.16
C LYS A 3 23.05 -10.56 -19.64
N PHE A 4 23.52 -9.73 -18.72
CA PHE A 4 24.35 -8.57 -19.06
C PHE A 4 25.74 -9.04 -19.49
N PHE A 5 26.20 -8.60 -20.66
CA PHE A 5 27.54 -8.92 -21.16
C PHE A 5 28.45 -7.71 -21.01
N TYR A 6 29.59 -7.90 -20.34
CA TYR A 6 30.62 -6.88 -20.19
C TYR A 6 31.35 -6.68 -21.53
N THR A 7 31.49 -5.42 -21.96
CA THR A 7 32.21 -5.06 -23.17
C THR A 7 33.62 -4.59 -22.80
N HIS A 8 34.64 -5.27 -23.31
CA HIS A 8 36.05 -4.93 -23.14
C HIS A 8 36.55 -4.29 -24.44
N PHE A 9 37.14 -3.11 -24.37
CA PHE A 9 37.57 -2.32 -25.53
C PHE A 9 39.05 -2.50 -25.86
N GLY A 10 39.85 -3.10 -24.95
CA GLY A 10 41.24 -3.47 -25.20
C GLY A 10 42.22 -2.52 -24.51
N ASP A 11 43.52 -2.81 -24.60
CA ASP A 11 44.57 -2.12 -23.82
C ASP A 11 44.76 -0.63 -24.22
N ASP A 12 44.24 -0.22 -25.37
CA ASP A 12 44.29 1.17 -25.86
C ASP A 12 43.28 2.09 -25.14
N VAL A 13 42.30 1.52 -24.44
CA VAL A 13 41.28 2.27 -23.71
C VAL A 13 41.52 2.14 -22.20
N PRO A 14 41.70 3.26 -21.48
CA PRO A 14 41.84 3.23 -20.03
C PRO A 14 40.67 2.52 -19.33
N ARG A 15 40.98 1.60 -18.42
CA ARG A 15 40.00 0.78 -17.68
C ARG A 15 38.84 1.58 -17.05
N HIS A 16 39.10 2.79 -16.56
CA HIS A 16 38.07 3.62 -15.95
C HIS A 16 36.96 4.02 -16.96
N ILE A 17 37.30 4.17 -18.24
CA ILE A 17 36.33 4.46 -19.31
C ILE A 17 35.50 3.21 -19.60
N GLU A 18 36.12 2.03 -19.61
CA GLU A 18 35.40 0.77 -19.78
C GLU A 18 34.42 0.51 -18.62
N ASP A 19 34.85 0.80 -17.39
CA ASP A 19 34.02 0.67 -16.19
C ASP A 19 32.80 1.61 -16.24
N GLU A 20 33.00 2.88 -16.61
CA GLU A 20 31.92 3.84 -16.77
C GLU A 20 30.96 3.46 -17.89
N TYR A 21 31.49 3.01 -19.03
CA TYR A 21 30.67 2.55 -20.16
C TYR A 21 29.77 1.37 -19.77
N ASN A 22 30.34 0.33 -19.15
CA ASN A 22 29.56 -0.84 -18.75
C ASN A 22 28.55 -0.50 -17.64
N LYS A 23 28.87 0.43 -16.74
CA LYS A 23 27.94 0.93 -15.73
C LYS A 23 26.75 1.66 -16.35
N LEU A 24 26.99 2.54 -17.33
CA LEU A 24 25.93 3.24 -18.06
C LEU A 24 25.05 2.26 -18.82
N ARG A 25 25.67 1.33 -19.56
CA ARG A 25 24.95 0.29 -20.31
C ARG A 25 24.06 -0.57 -19.41
N ARG A 26 24.53 -0.91 -18.21
CA ARG A 26 23.73 -1.67 -17.23
C ARG A 26 22.51 -0.88 -16.76
N LYS A 27 22.67 0.43 -16.57
CA LYS A 27 21.59 1.35 -16.18
C LYS A 27 20.55 1.48 -17.30
N GLU A 28 20.98 1.63 -18.55
CA GLU A 28 20.08 1.68 -19.72
C GLU A 28 19.26 0.39 -19.84
N MET A 29 19.90 -0.78 -19.77
CA MET A 29 19.18 -2.05 -19.77
C MET A 29 18.18 -2.20 -18.61
N TRP A 30 18.50 -1.67 -17.42
CA TRP A 30 17.57 -1.67 -16.30
C TRP A 30 16.36 -0.76 -16.56
N ILE A 31 16.56 0.39 -17.20
CA ILE A 31 15.48 1.29 -17.62
C ILE A 31 14.62 0.60 -18.67
N GLU A 32 15.20 -0.04 -19.68
CA GLU A 32 14.46 -0.77 -20.71
C GLU A 32 13.66 -1.95 -20.13
N GLU A 33 14.23 -2.74 -19.21
CA GLU A 33 13.49 -3.80 -18.52
C GLU A 33 12.31 -3.22 -17.72
N LYS A 34 12.51 -2.08 -17.05
CA LYS A 34 11.44 -1.39 -16.32
C LYS A 34 10.38 -0.82 -17.25
N GLU A 35 10.76 -0.18 -18.34
CA GLU A 35 9.84 0.32 -19.34
C GLU A 35 9.10 -0.79 -20.07
N ALA A 36 9.72 -1.95 -20.28
CA ALA A 36 9.05 -3.13 -20.85
C ALA A 36 8.02 -3.70 -19.87
N ASP A 37 8.34 -3.79 -18.58
CA ASP A 37 7.38 -4.15 -17.53
C ASP A 37 6.21 -3.15 -17.48
N PHE A 38 6.49 -1.84 -17.64
CA PHE A 38 5.46 -0.79 -17.69
C PHE A 38 4.66 -0.77 -18.99
N ARG A 39 5.28 -1.04 -20.15
CA ARG A 39 4.61 -1.17 -21.46
C ARG A 39 3.79 -2.45 -21.57
N ALA A 40 4.18 -3.53 -20.90
CA ALA A 40 3.30 -4.70 -20.72
C ALA A 40 2.06 -4.38 -19.87
N TYR A 41 2.06 -3.24 -19.18
CA TYR A 41 0.95 -2.69 -18.40
C TYR A 41 0.35 -1.41 -18.99
N SER A 42 0.76 -0.99 -20.20
CA SER A 42 0.15 0.17 -20.84
C SER A 42 -1.22 -0.23 -21.36
N VAL A 43 -2.22 0.06 -20.54
CA VAL A 43 -3.64 0.00 -20.90
C VAL A 43 -3.83 0.76 -22.21
N ASP A 44 -4.57 0.14 -23.15
CA ASP A 44 -4.86 0.75 -24.43
C ASP A 44 -5.60 2.07 -24.20
N TYR A 45 -5.17 3.15 -24.84
CA TYR A 45 -5.71 4.49 -24.56
C TYR A 45 -7.20 4.55 -24.90
N ASP A 46 -7.63 3.82 -25.93
CA ASP A 46 -9.04 3.67 -26.31
C ASP A 46 -9.85 2.85 -25.28
N GLU A 47 -9.24 1.92 -24.55
CA GLU A 47 -9.89 1.22 -23.42
C GLU A 47 -10.11 2.18 -22.25
N LEU A 48 -9.14 3.05 -21.94
CA LEU A 48 -9.28 4.09 -20.91
C LEU A 48 -10.36 5.12 -21.28
N VAL A 49 -10.50 5.48 -22.55
CA VAL A 49 -11.52 6.44 -23.02
C VAL A 49 -12.94 5.88 -22.82
N THR A 50 -13.15 4.57 -22.91
CA THR A 50 -14.47 3.96 -22.61
C THR A 50 -14.76 3.86 -21.10
N VAL A 51 -13.73 3.84 -20.25
CA VAL A 51 -13.85 3.79 -18.78
C VAL A 51 -13.93 5.19 -18.16
N ILE A 52 -13.37 6.21 -18.82
CA ILE A 52 -13.60 7.62 -18.51
C ILE A 52 -14.97 7.97 -19.11
N ALA A 53 -16.02 7.56 -18.41
CA ALA A 53 -17.36 8.10 -18.62
C ALA A 53 -17.27 9.62 -18.72
N ASP A 54 -17.97 10.18 -19.71
CA ASP A 54 -18.11 11.63 -19.88
C ASP A 54 -18.42 12.26 -18.50
N PRO A 55 -17.52 13.12 -17.96
CA PRO A 55 -17.65 13.68 -16.61
C PRO A 55 -18.91 14.55 -16.45
N SER A 56 -19.69 14.74 -17.51
CA SER A 56 -20.97 15.45 -17.51
C SER A 56 -22.22 14.56 -17.32
N THR A 57 -22.08 13.23 -17.20
CA THR A 57 -23.26 12.32 -17.18
C THR A 57 -23.76 11.90 -15.80
N LEU A 58 -23.03 12.18 -14.72
CA LEU A 58 -23.53 12.13 -13.33
C LEU A 58 -22.95 13.33 -12.56
N PRO A 59 -23.74 14.11 -11.80
CA PRO A 59 -23.20 15.27 -11.09
C PRO A 59 -22.19 14.75 -10.07
N ILE A 60 -20.93 15.15 -10.17
CA ILE A 60 -19.84 14.78 -9.26
C ILE A 60 -20.24 14.89 -7.77
N ASN A 61 -21.19 15.77 -7.46
CA ASN A 61 -21.77 16.00 -6.15
C ASN A 61 -22.59 14.82 -5.59
N GLU A 62 -23.32 14.08 -6.44
CA GLU A 62 -24.21 12.99 -5.98
C GLU A 62 -23.40 11.75 -5.59
N ILE A 63 -22.44 11.35 -6.43
CA ILE A 63 -21.49 10.26 -6.13
C ILE A 63 -20.64 10.58 -4.89
N ALA A 64 -20.25 11.86 -4.71
CA ALA A 64 -19.55 12.30 -3.52
C ALA A 64 -20.44 12.20 -2.27
N ALA A 65 -21.70 12.60 -2.37
CA ALA A 65 -22.67 12.51 -1.27
C ALA A 65 -22.95 11.06 -0.86
N GLU A 66 -23.08 10.14 -1.82
CA GLU A 66 -23.26 8.71 -1.53
C GLU A 66 -22.04 8.11 -0.82
N LYS A 67 -20.82 8.46 -1.26
CA LYS A 67 -19.58 8.03 -0.60
C LYS A 67 -19.45 8.58 0.82
N GLU A 68 -19.85 9.84 1.03
CA GLU A 68 -19.87 10.47 2.35
C GLU A 68 -20.89 9.77 3.26
N ALA A 69 -22.10 9.50 2.76
CA ALA A 69 -23.12 8.79 3.51
C ALA A 69 -22.66 7.38 3.92
N LEU A 70 -22.01 6.64 3.01
CA LEU A 70 -21.40 5.35 3.32
C LEU A 70 -20.29 5.48 4.37
N PHE A 71 -19.43 6.50 4.26
CA PHE A 71 -18.38 6.75 5.23
C PHE A 71 -18.94 7.05 6.64
N GLN A 72 -19.99 7.86 6.74
CA GLN A 72 -20.66 8.16 8.00
C GLN A 72 -21.30 6.90 8.61
N SER A 73 -22.00 6.10 7.80
CA SER A 73 -22.57 4.80 8.24
C SER A 73 -21.49 3.87 8.83
N ARG A 74 -20.33 3.77 8.16
CA ARG A 74 -19.18 3.01 8.67
C ARG A 74 -18.64 3.55 9.98
N LEU A 75 -18.61 4.88 10.15
CA LEU A 75 -18.19 5.52 11.40
C LEU A 75 -19.17 5.24 12.54
N ASP A 76 -20.47 5.27 12.26
CA ASP A 76 -21.52 4.96 13.24
C ASP A 76 -21.43 3.50 13.72
N PHE A 77 -21.02 2.59 12.84
CA PHE A 77 -20.83 1.17 13.17
C PHE A 77 -19.48 0.87 13.86
N LEU A 78 -18.48 1.74 13.72
CA LEU A 78 -17.13 1.52 14.24
C LEU A 78 -17.08 1.15 15.74
N PRO A 79 -17.89 1.74 16.65
CA PRO A 79 -17.93 1.34 18.05
C PRO A 79 -18.32 -0.13 18.25
N VAL A 80 -19.29 -0.62 17.46
CA VAL A 80 -19.73 -2.03 17.51
C VAL A 80 -18.64 -2.95 16.97
N ALA A 81 -18.00 -2.58 15.85
CA ALA A 81 -16.83 -3.29 15.31
C ALA A 81 -15.67 -3.37 16.32
N MET A 82 -15.45 -2.31 17.10
CA MET A 82 -14.43 -2.30 18.16
C MET A 82 -14.77 -3.24 19.33
N GLU A 83 -16.05 -3.38 19.67
CA GLU A 83 -16.52 -4.33 20.69
C GLU A 83 -16.40 -5.79 20.22
N MET A 84 -16.72 -6.07 18.95
CA MET A 84 -16.47 -7.38 18.33
C MET A 84 -14.97 -7.72 18.32
N LEU A 85 -14.12 -6.76 17.95
CA LEU A 85 -12.67 -6.93 17.99
C LEU A 85 -12.18 -7.22 19.41
N ARG A 86 -12.75 -6.56 20.42
CA ARG A 86 -12.41 -6.80 21.83
C ARG A 86 -12.74 -8.23 22.27
N ALA A 87 -13.86 -8.78 21.80
CA ALA A 87 -14.28 -10.14 22.14
C ALA A 87 -13.44 -11.21 21.42
N GLU A 88 -13.17 -11.04 20.12
CA GLU A 88 -12.49 -12.05 19.31
C GLU A 88 -10.95 -11.94 19.31
N PHE A 89 -10.42 -10.71 19.39
CA PHE A 89 -8.99 -10.45 19.31
C PHE A 89 -8.55 -9.37 20.32
N PRO A 90 -8.58 -9.69 21.62
CA PRO A 90 -8.32 -8.71 22.69
C PRO A 90 -6.92 -8.10 22.63
N GLU A 91 -5.89 -8.83 22.16
CA GLU A 91 -4.55 -8.26 22.03
C GLU A 91 -4.48 -7.21 20.92
N GLY A 92 -5.18 -7.43 19.81
CA GLY A 92 -5.29 -6.47 18.71
C GLY A 92 -6.08 -5.23 19.12
N TYR A 93 -7.18 -5.42 19.84
CA TYR A 93 -7.97 -4.34 20.40
C TYR A 93 -7.13 -3.43 21.32
N ALA A 94 -6.37 -4.03 22.25
CA ALA A 94 -5.52 -3.27 23.16
C ALA A 94 -4.48 -2.42 22.41
N LEU A 95 -3.85 -2.99 21.38
CA LEU A 95 -2.89 -2.27 20.55
C LEU A 95 -3.53 -1.14 19.73
N ILE A 96 -4.73 -1.35 19.16
CA ILE A 96 -5.46 -0.30 18.45
C ILE A 96 -5.82 0.84 19.40
N LYS A 97 -6.36 0.51 20.57
CA LYS A 97 -6.74 1.49 21.59
C LYS A 97 -5.55 2.36 21.99
N ASP A 98 -4.43 1.74 22.32
CA ASP A 98 -3.25 2.48 22.75
C ASP A 98 -2.56 3.25 21.61
N TYR A 99 -2.57 2.72 20.38
CA TYR A 99 -1.87 3.35 19.26
C TYR A 99 -2.65 4.51 18.64
N PHE A 100 -3.98 4.39 18.53
CA PHE A 100 -4.82 5.36 17.81
C PHE A 100 -5.64 6.27 18.74
N TYR A 101 -6.02 5.82 19.93
CA TYR A 101 -6.85 6.59 20.88
C TYR A 101 -6.04 7.21 22.03
N SER A 102 -4.71 7.13 21.97
CA SER A 102 -3.86 7.84 22.92
C SER A 102 -3.82 9.33 22.62
N THR A 103 -3.80 10.15 23.68
CA THR A 103 -3.65 11.61 23.57
C THR A 103 -2.27 12.02 23.05
N ASN A 104 -1.26 11.19 23.30
CA ASN A 104 0.11 11.40 22.89
C ASN A 104 0.49 10.48 21.73
N LYS A 105 1.40 10.93 20.87
CA LYS A 105 1.94 10.09 19.79
C LYS A 105 2.66 8.87 20.37
N VAL A 106 2.05 7.70 20.22
CA VAL A 106 2.64 6.42 20.63
C VAL A 106 3.48 5.82 19.50
N THR A 107 4.69 5.36 19.83
CA THR A 107 5.55 4.65 18.86
C THR A 107 5.36 3.13 18.96
N LEU A 108 5.63 2.43 17.86
CA LEU A 108 5.61 0.96 17.86
C LEU A 108 6.62 0.36 18.85
N MET A 109 7.73 1.05 19.12
CA MET A 109 8.73 0.61 20.09
C MET A 109 8.21 0.71 21.52
N TYR A 110 7.48 1.79 21.85
CA TYR A 110 6.82 1.92 23.14
C TYR A 110 5.80 0.80 23.37
N LEU A 111 4.97 0.48 22.36
CA LEU A 111 4.02 -0.63 22.45
C LEU A 111 4.74 -1.97 22.60
N ALA A 112 5.83 -2.18 21.85
CA ALA A 112 6.64 -3.38 21.97
C ALA A 112 7.15 -3.56 23.40
N SER A 113 7.70 -2.51 24.02
CA SER A 113 8.13 -2.53 25.42
C SER A 113 6.97 -2.74 26.40
N LYS A 114 5.85 -2.03 26.23
CA LYS A 114 4.69 -2.10 27.13
C LYS A 114 4.05 -3.49 27.16
N TYR A 115 3.94 -4.14 26.00
CA TYR A 115 3.28 -5.43 25.85
C TYR A 115 4.25 -6.62 25.84
N GLY A 116 5.56 -6.40 26.03
CA GLY A 116 6.56 -7.47 25.99
C GLY A 116 6.69 -8.15 24.62
N LEU A 117 6.45 -7.41 23.54
CA LEU A 117 6.45 -7.91 22.17
C LEU A 117 7.65 -7.38 21.38
N THR A 118 7.97 -8.02 20.26
CA THR A 118 8.88 -7.42 19.28
C THR A 118 8.14 -6.38 18.44
N LYS A 119 8.85 -5.36 17.93
CA LYS A 119 8.28 -4.34 17.04
C LYS A 119 7.57 -4.94 15.81
N ASN A 120 8.09 -6.04 15.27
CA ASN A 120 7.49 -6.73 14.13
C ASN A 120 6.18 -7.42 14.52
N MET A 121 6.11 -8.03 15.70
CA MET A 121 4.89 -8.63 16.21
C MET A 121 3.80 -7.58 16.46
N VAL A 122 4.15 -6.42 17.02
CA VAL A 122 3.21 -5.29 17.18
C VAL A 122 2.67 -4.85 15.82
N ARG A 123 3.53 -4.67 14.81
CA ARG A 123 3.11 -4.30 13.45
C ARG A 123 2.17 -5.35 12.85
N TYR A 124 2.49 -6.63 13.01
CA TYR A 124 1.68 -7.74 12.52
C TYR A 124 0.29 -7.76 13.17
N ARG A 125 0.22 -7.67 14.50
CA ARG A 125 -1.05 -7.65 15.24
C ARG A 125 -1.91 -6.42 14.92
N LEU A 126 -1.30 -5.24 14.77
CA LEU A 126 -2.02 -4.04 14.32
C LEU A 126 -2.58 -4.20 12.91
N ARG A 127 -1.86 -4.87 12.00
CA ARG A 127 -2.36 -5.16 10.66
C ARG A 127 -3.57 -6.10 10.72
N LEU A 128 -3.47 -7.21 11.44
CA LEU A 128 -4.58 -8.16 11.61
C LEU A 128 -5.81 -7.50 12.27
N ALA A 129 -5.60 -6.67 13.29
CA ALA A 129 -6.69 -5.98 13.96
C ALA A 129 -7.43 -5.01 13.01
N LYS A 130 -6.71 -4.34 12.10
CA LYS A 130 -7.31 -3.51 11.06
C LYS A 130 -8.06 -4.33 10.00
N GLU A 131 -7.50 -5.46 9.58
CA GLU A 131 -8.15 -6.38 8.65
C GLU A 131 -9.48 -6.88 9.23
N LYS A 132 -9.48 -7.33 10.49
CA LYS A 132 -10.71 -7.73 11.21
C LYS A 132 -11.74 -6.61 11.33
N LEU A 133 -11.34 -5.39 11.71
CA LEU A 133 -12.27 -4.25 11.77
C LEU A 133 -12.93 -3.98 10.40
N LYS A 134 -12.15 -4.07 9.32
CA LYS A 134 -12.66 -3.94 7.97
C LYS A 134 -13.65 -5.06 7.63
N GLU A 135 -13.35 -6.31 8.00
CA GLU A 135 -14.25 -7.44 7.80
C GLU A 135 -15.57 -7.26 8.54
N TYR A 136 -15.55 -6.82 9.80
CA TYR A 136 -16.78 -6.55 10.56
C TYR A 136 -17.66 -5.47 9.93
N ILE A 137 -17.04 -4.39 9.43
CA ILE A 137 -17.76 -3.32 8.75
C ILE A 137 -18.37 -3.81 7.43
N ILE A 138 -17.62 -4.58 6.64
CA ILE A 138 -18.12 -5.16 5.39
C ILE A 138 -19.23 -6.17 5.64
N LEU A 139 -19.13 -6.97 6.70
CA LEU A 139 -20.18 -7.91 7.08
C LEU A 139 -21.50 -7.16 7.34
N HIS A 140 -21.43 -6.05 8.09
CA HIS A 140 -22.60 -5.23 8.38
C HIS A 140 -23.20 -4.54 7.14
N GLU A 141 -22.37 -4.12 6.18
CA GLU A 141 -22.86 -3.54 4.91
C GLU A 141 -23.64 -4.53 4.04
N ASN A 142 -23.42 -5.84 4.23
CA ASN A 142 -24.05 -6.90 3.45
C ASN A 142 -25.24 -7.58 4.17
N GLU A 143 -25.54 -7.20 5.41
CA GLU A 143 -26.73 -7.63 6.16
C GLU A 143 -27.97 -6.82 5.78
#